data_AF-A0ABD1VXJ4-F1
#
_entry.id   AF-A0ABD1VXJ4-F1
#
_cell.length_a   1.000
_cell.length_b   1.000
_cell.length_c   1.000
_cell.angle_alpha   90.00
_cell.angle_beta   90.00
_cell.angle_gamma   90.00
#
_symmetry.space_group_name_H-M   'P 1'
#
loop_
_entity.id
_entity.type
_entity.pdbx_description
1 polymer ?
#
loop_
_entity_poly.entity_id
_entity_poly.type
_entity_poly.pdbx_seq_one_letter_code
_entity_poly.pdbx_strand_id
1 'polypeptide(L)'
;MKIFKENGQWVAKSKGFDDESGPSTLPFEGEDIHDDEDAPPPCSPLPRSHRSSSSTSGFNEDHFNLLNGQIDSLASTVDGLQHAVSNLQNTTANIQTTVGGLQNSVDGITSLVHVLHSHLGTGFPPPPPPEM
;
A
#
# COMPACT_ATOMS: atom_id res chain seq x y z
N MET A 1 -26.85 -0.57 -14.91
CA MET A 1 -25.72 -0.40 -15.84
C MET A 1 -26.02 -1.16 -17.12
N LYS A 2 -25.93 -0.54 -18.31
CA LYS A 2 -26.14 -1.23 -19.59
C LYS A 2 -24.84 -1.23 -20.38
N ILE A 3 -24.48 -2.40 -20.91
CA ILE A 3 -23.28 -2.61 -21.72
C ILE A 3 -23.74 -2.81 -23.16
N PHE A 4 -23.13 -2.08 -24.10
CA PHE A 4 -23.41 -2.21 -25.52
C PHE A 4 -22.11 -2.11 -26.32
N LYS A 5 -22.18 -2.50 -27.59
CA LYS A 5 -21.02 -2.53 -28.49
C LYS A 5 -21.03 -1.29 -29.38
N GLU A 6 -20.05 -0.42 -29.20
CA GLU A 6 -19.86 0.83 -29.96
C GLU A 6 -18.54 0.71 -30.72
N ASN A 7 -18.56 0.83 -32.05
CA ASN A 7 -17.38 0.70 -32.92
C ASN A 7 -16.52 -0.56 -32.69
N GLY A 8 -17.18 -1.67 -32.36
CA GLY A 8 -16.49 -2.95 -32.08
C GLY A 8 -16.01 -3.12 -30.64
N GLN A 9 -16.02 -2.06 -29.82
CA GLN A 9 -15.59 -2.06 -28.43
C GLN A 9 -16.78 -2.12 -27.48
N TRP A 10 -16.65 -2.87 -26.38
CA TRP A 10 -17.69 -2.93 -25.35
C TRP A 10 -17.60 -1.68 -24.46
N VAL A 11 -18.68 -0.91 -24.42
CA VAL A 11 -18.80 0.30 -23.62
C VAL A 11 -19.91 0.11 -22.60
N ALA A 12 -19.61 0.40 -21.34
CA ALA A 12 -20.60 0.43 -20.29
C ALA A 12 -21.01 1.87 -20.02
N LYS A 13 -22.31 2.19 -20.19
CA LYS A 13 -22.85 3.46 -19.72
C LYS A 13 -23.73 3.19 -18.50
N SER A 14 -23.32 3.73 -17.36
CA SER A 14 -24.19 3.91 -16.19
C SER A 14 -25.09 5.09 -16.48
N LYS A 15 -26.35 4.80 -16.83
CA LYS A 15 -27.42 5.81 -16.74
C LYS A 15 -27.60 6.11 -15.25
N GLY A 16 -27.61 7.40 -14.90
CA GLY A 16 -27.66 7.92 -13.54
C GLY A 16 -28.56 7.11 -12.64
N PHE A 17 -28.04 6.79 -11.46
CA PHE A 17 -28.76 6.16 -10.38
C PHE A 17 -29.69 7.23 -9.80
N ASP A 18 -30.98 7.19 -10.16
CA ASP A 18 -32.02 7.85 -9.38
C ASP A 18 -32.26 6.95 -8.15
N ASP A 19 -31.99 7.46 -6.95
CA ASP A 19 -31.97 6.76 -5.66
C ASP A 19 -33.36 6.22 -5.17
N GLU A 20 -34.37 6.14 -6.04
CA GLU A 20 -35.77 5.99 -5.61
C GLU A 20 -36.51 4.73 -6.10
N SER A 21 -35.82 3.64 -6.44
CA SER A 21 -36.52 2.39 -6.79
C SER A 21 -35.89 1.15 -6.16
N GLY A 22 -36.61 0.62 -5.16
CA GLY A 22 -36.31 -0.62 -4.45
C GLY A 22 -36.33 -1.88 -5.34
N PRO A 23 -35.99 -3.05 -4.75
CA PRO A 23 -35.73 -4.26 -5.52
C PRO A 23 -37.05 -4.89 -6.01
N SER A 24 -37.35 -4.76 -7.29
CA SER A 24 -38.45 -5.51 -7.92
C SER A 24 -38.05 -6.97 -8.15
N THR A 25 -38.51 -7.83 -7.24
CA THR A 25 -38.76 -9.26 -7.44
C THR A 25 -39.65 -9.49 -8.66
N LEU A 26 -39.20 -10.31 -9.61
CA LEU A 26 -40.00 -10.78 -10.74
C LEU A 26 -40.75 -12.07 -10.34
N PRO A 27 -42.07 -12.18 -10.57
CA PRO A 27 -42.78 -13.45 -10.44
C PRO A 27 -42.63 -14.29 -11.72
N PHE A 28 -42.54 -15.60 -11.52
CA PHE A 28 -42.56 -16.64 -12.54
C PHE A 28 -44.01 -17.13 -12.64
N GLU A 29 -44.65 -17.00 -13.80
CA GLU A 29 -45.94 -17.65 -14.11
C GLU A 29 -45.77 -18.48 -15.39
N GLY A 30 -46.00 -19.81 -15.26
CA GLY A 30 -46.48 -20.66 -16.36
C GLY A 30 -47.96 -20.32 -16.66
N GLU A 31 -48.68 -20.88 -17.62
CA GLU A 31 -48.61 -22.07 -18.47
C GLU A 31 -49.11 -21.62 -19.87
N ASP A 32 -49.02 -22.36 -20.97
CA ASP A 32 -50.05 -23.33 -21.37
C ASP A 32 -49.67 -23.94 -22.73
N ILE A 33 -49.95 -25.23 -22.84
CA ILE A 33 -49.69 -26.11 -23.98
C ILE A 33 -50.95 -26.14 -24.86
N HIS A 34 -50.79 -25.91 -26.18
CA HIS A 34 -51.80 -26.27 -27.17
C HIS A 34 -51.16 -27.13 -28.26
N ASP A 35 -51.61 -28.38 -28.29
CA ASP A 35 -51.38 -29.38 -29.31
C ASP A 35 -52.15 -29.02 -30.59
N ASP A 36 -51.46 -28.92 -31.72
CA ASP A 36 -52.04 -29.20 -33.04
C ASP A 36 -50.94 -29.75 -33.96
N GLU A 37 -51.19 -30.98 -34.40
CA GLU A 37 -50.40 -31.81 -35.29
C GLU A 37 -50.46 -31.31 -36.74
N ASP A 38 -49.30 -31.01 -37.35
CA ASP A 38 -49.09 -31.28 -38.78
C ASP A 38 -47.57 -31.41 -39.06
N ALA A 39 -47.13 -32.62 -39.42
CA ALA A 39 -45.73 -32.99 -39.54
C ALA A 39 -45.08 -32.52 -40.87
N PRO A 40 -43.74 -32.47 -40.91
CA PRO A 40 -43.05 -33.37 -41.85
C PRO A 40 -41.82 -34.09 -41.24
N PRO A 41 -41.44 -35.29 -41.71
CA PRO A 41 -40.22 -36.00 -41.25
C PRO A 41 -38.99 -35.61 -42.11
N PRO A 42 -37.79 -36.17 -41.89
CA PRO A 42 -37.04 -36.42 -40.66
C PRO A 42 -35.66 -35.70 -40.71
N CYS A 43 -35.05 -35.32 -39.57
CA CYS A 43 -33.63 -34.93 -39.53
C CYS A 43 -32.95 -35.43 -38.25
N SER A 44 -32.26 -36.57 -38.38
CA SER A 44 -31.24 -37.01 -37.41
C SER A 44 -29.91 -36.31 -37.70
N PRO A 45 -28.95 -36.31 -36.75
CA PRO A 45 -28.48 -35.13 -36.05
C PRO A 45 -27.29 -34.45 -36.73
N LEU A 46 -27.29 -33.11 -36.79
CA LEU A 46 -26.05 -32.36 -37.00
C LEU A 46 -25.21 -32.46 -35.71
N PRO A 47 -23.89 -32.70 -35.80
CA PRO A 47 -23.04 -32.69 -34.63
C PRO A 47 -23.16 -31.31 -34.00
N ARG A 48 -23.59 -31.26 -32.72
CA ARG A 48 -23.45 -30.07 -31.89
C ARG A 48 -21.97 -29.70 -31.97
N SER A 49 -21.68 -28.70 -32.77
CA SER A 49 -20.40 -28.01 -32.72
C SER A 49 -20.28 -27.56 -31.27
N HIS A 50 -19.36 -28.21 -30.55
CA HIS A 50 -18.87 -27.73 -29.28
C HIS A 50 -18.30 -26.35 -29.59
N ARG A 51 -19.16 -25.33 -29.51
CA ARG A 51 -18.74 -23.94 -29.53
C ARG A 51 -17.94 -23.81 -28.26
N SER A 52 -16.62 -23.99 -28.38
CA SER A 52 -15.64 -23.83 -27.32
C SER A 52 -15.89 -22.48 -26.66
N SER A 53 -16.64 -22.51 -25.57
CA SER A 53 -16.96 -21.38 -24.74
C SER A 53 -15.82 -21.20 -23.77
N SER A 54 -14.69 -20.67 -24.24
CA SER A 54 -13.58 -20.31 -23.35
C SER A 54 -12.61 -19.36 -24.05
N SER A 55 -12.99 -18.08 -24.16
CA SER A 55 -12.02 -17.03 -24.50
C SER A 55 -12.22 -15.74 -23.72
N THR A 56 -13.14 -15.71 -22.75
CA THR A 56 -13.38 -14.53 -21.91
C THR A 56 -12.91 -14.70 -20.46
N SER A 57 -12.60 -15.92 -20.00
CA SER A 57 -12.16 -16.16 -18.62
C SER A 57 -10.67 -15.85 -18.41
N GLY A 58 -9.81 -16.13 -19.40
CA GLY A 58 -8.36 -15.89 -19.28
C GLY A 58 -8.00 -14.40 -19.10
N PHE A 59 -8.74 -13.49 -19.75
CA PHE A 59 -8.46 -12.06 -19.71
C PHE A 59 -8.63 -11.46 -18.30
N ASN A 60 -9.55 -11.99 -17.49
CA ASN A 60 -9.77 -11.52 -16.12
C ASN A 60 -8.79 -12.17 -15.14
N GLU A 61 -8.46 -13.45 -15.34
CA GLU A 61 -7.52 -14.20 -14.51
C GLU A 61 -6.10 -13.63 -14.61
N ASP A 62 -5.63 -13.35 -15.83
CA ASP A 62 -4.28 -12.82 -16.07
C ASP A 62 -4.11 -11.42 -15.47
N HIS A 63 -5.13 -10.58 -15.60
CA HIS A 63 -5.11 -9.23 -15.02
C HIS A 63 -5.17 -9.28 -13.48
N PHE A 64 -5.96 -10.18 -12.91
CA PHE A 64 -6.00 -10.41 -11.47
C PHE A 64 -4.65 -10.90 -10.94
N ASN A 65 -4.02 -11.86 -11.61
CA ASN A 65 -2.70 -12.38 -11.23
C ASN A 65 -1.61 -11.30 -11.33
N LEU A 66 -1.66 -10.45 -12.36
CA LEU A 66 -0.74 -9.31 -12.47
C LEU A 66 -0.90 -8.33 -11.31
N LEU A 67 -2.14 -7.96 -10.98
CA LEU A 67 -2.43 -7.08 -9.85
C LEU A 67 -1.97 -7.70 -8.53
N ASN A 68 -2.17 -9.00 -8.33
CA ASN A 68 -1.69 -9.68 -7.12
C ASN A 68 -0.17 -9.65 -7.04
N GLY A 69 0.53 -9.92 -8.14
CA GLY A 69 1.99 -9.82 -8.18
C GLY A 69 2.51 -8.40 -7.91
N GLN A 70 1.79 -7.38 -8.35
CA GLN A 70 2.11 -5.98 -8.02
C GLN A 70 1.91 -5.68 -6.52
N ILE A 71 0.82 -6.20 -5.93
CA ILE A 71 0.55 -6.08 -4.49
C ILE A 71 1.65 -6.77 -3.69
N ASP A 72 2.04 -7.98 -4.07
CA ASP A 72 3.10 -8.74 -3.39
C ASP A 72 4.46 -8.02 -3.48
N SER A 73 4.77 -7.47 -4.66
CA SER A 73 5.98 -6.67 -4.85
C SER A 73 5.96 -5.39 -4.00
N LEU A 74 4.81 -4.74 -3.89
CA LEU A 74 4.65 -3.55 -3.07
C LEU A 74 4.78 -3.88 -1.58
N ALA A 75 4.17 -4.98 -1.14
CA ALA A 75 4.27 -5.48 0.24
C ALA A 75 5.74 -5.75 0.62
N SER A 76 6.48 -6.45 -0.25
CA SER A 76 7.92 -6.69 -0.06
C SER A 76 8.73 -5.39 0.02
N THR A 77 8.39 -4.40 -0.80
CA THR A 77 9.03 -3.08 -0.76
C THR A 77 8.75 -2.37 0.57
N VAL A 78 7.50 -2.43 1.04
CA VAL A 78 7.09 -1.84 2.33
C VAL A 78 7.80 -2.50 3.51
N ASP A 79 7.94 -3.83 3.50
CA ASP A 79 8.68 -4.56 4.53
C ASP A 79 10.17 -4.18 4.53
N GLY A 80 10.77 -4.08 3.33
CA GLY A 80 12.15 -3.59 3.19
C GLY A 80 12.34 -2.17 3.73
N LEU A 81 11.39 -1.27 3.47
CA LEU A 81 11.42 0.09 4.00
C LEU A 81 11.24 0.12 5.52
N GLN A 82 10.36 -0.71 6.10
CA GLN A 82 10.22 -0.82 7.56
C GLN A 82 11.51 -1.27 8.23
N HIS A 83 12.22 -2.24 7.66
CA HIS A 83 13.52 -2.67 8.15
C HIS A 83 14.56 -1.54 8.06
N ALA A 84 14.60 -0.82 6.94
CA ALA A 84 15.51 0.32 6.78
C ALA A 84 15.25 1.42 7.82
N VAL A 85 13.98 1.77 8.06
CA VAL A 85 13.58 2.75 9.08
C VAL A 85 13.99 2.30 10.48
N SER A 86 13.75 1.03 10.82
CA SER A 86 14.13 0.47 12.13
C SER A 86 15.63 0.53 12.35
N ASN A 87 16.43 0.22 11.31
CA ASN A 87 17.88 0.31 11.38
C ASN A 87 18.35 1.76 11.57
N LEU A 88 17.76 2.71 10.84
CA LEU A 88 18.08 4.13 11.00
C LEU A 88 17.77 4.63 12.41
N GLN A 89 16.63 4.24 12.98
CA GLN A 89 16.27 4.59 14.37
C GLN A 89 17.31 4.07 15.36
N ASN A 90 17.76 2.82 15.20
CA ASN A 90 18.81 2.24 16.04
C ASN A 90 20.14 3.00 15.90
N THR A 91 20.54 3.33 14.66
CA THR A 91 21.74 4.14 14.41
C THR A 91 21.64 5.51 15.08
N THR A 92 20.50 6.19 14.98
CA THR A 92 20.28 7.48 15.64
C THR A 92 20.39 7.37 17.16
N ALA A 93 19.80 6.35 17.77
CA ALA A 93 19.89 6.14 19.22
C ALA A 93 21.36 5.92 19.69
N ASN A 94 22.13 5.16 18.91
CA ASN A 94 23.55 4.93 19.19
C ASN A 94 24.38 6.22 19.07
N ILE A 95 24.10 7.04 18.05
CA ILE A 95 24.75 8.34 17.87
C ILE A 95 24.42 9.25 19.06
N GLN A 96 23.15 9.34 19.47
CA GLN A 96 22.73 10.14 20.63
C GLN A 96 23.47 9.73 21.90
N THR A 97 23.60 8.42 22.15
CA THR A 97 24.34 7.88 23.30
C THR A 97 25.82 8.30 23.24
N THR A 98 26.43 8.18 22.06
CA THR A 98 27.84 8.57 21.86
C THR A 98 28.06 10.06 22.09
N VAL A 99 27.18 10.90 21.56
CA VAL A 99 27.22 12.36 21.76
C VAL A 99 27.08 12.70 23.24
N GLY A 100 26.17 12.04 23.96
CA GLY A 100 26.03 12.23 25.42
C GLY A 100 27.31 11.87 26.18
N GLY A 101 27.97 10.77 25.82
CA GLY A 101 29.26 10.39 26.41
C GLY A 101 30.38 11.40 26.13
N LEU A 102 30.43 11.94 24.92
CA LEU A 102 31.38 12.99 24.55
C LEU A 102 31.11 14.30 25.32
N GLN A 103 29.85 14.70 25.47
CA GLN A 103 29.45 15.87 26.25
C GLN A 103 29.97 15.76 27.69
N ASN A 104 29.73 14.63 28.35
CA ASN A 104 30.22 14.37 29.71
C ASN A 104 31.76 14.44 29.79
N SER A 105 32.46 13.95 28.77
CA SER A 105 33.91 14.00 28.71
C SER A 105 34.43 15.44 28.59
N VAL A 106 33.78 16.26 27.75
CA VAL A 106 34.07 17.69 27.59
C VAL A 106 33.82 18.44 28.88
N ASP A 107 32.72 18.18 29.58
CA ASP A 107 32.38 18.80 30.85
C ASP A 107 33.44 18.45 31.92
N GLY A 108 33.87 17.19 31.96
CA GLY A 108 34.96 16.75 32.84
C GLY A 108 36.29 17.47 32.57
N ILE A 109 36.67 17.61 31.30
CA ILE A 109 37.88 18.35 30.91
C ILE A 109 37.75 19.83 31.28
N THR A 110 36.60 20.45 31.01
CA THR A 110 36.33 21.86 31.36
C THR A 110 36.48 22.09 32.85
N SER A 111 35.96 21.18 33.67
CA SER A 111 36.10 21.23 35.13
C SER A 111 37.57 21.15 35.57
N LEU A 112 38.34 20.21 35.00
CA LEU A 112 39.78 20.11 35.28
C LEU A 112 40.55 21.37 34.91
N VAL A 113 40.26 21.96 33.75
CA VAL A 113 40.86 23.22 33.32
C VAL A 113 40.54 24.35 34.31
N HIS A 114 39.30 24.44 34.78
CA HIS A 114 38.90 25.45 35.78
C HIS A 114 39.66 25.27 37.10
N VAL A 115 39.81 24.02 37.56
CA VAL A 115 40.59 23.69 38.76
C VAL A 115 42.05 24.11 38.58
N LEU A 116 42.68 23.75 37.46
CA LEU A 116 44.06 24.13 37.18
C LEU A 116 44.25 25.65 37.10
N HIS A 117 43.35 26.35 36.43
CA HIS A 117 43.37 27.80 36.33
C HIS A 117 43.25 28.45 37.72
N SER A 118 42.39 27.92 38.58
CA SER A 118 42.25 28.40 39.95
C SER A 118 43.55 28.22 40.75
N HIS A 119 44.18 27.05 40.66
CA HIS A 119 45.45 26.78 41.35
C HIS A 119 46.59 27.69 40.87
N LEU A 120 46.68 27.95 39.56
CA LEU A 120 47.69 28.84 38.99
C LEU A 120 47.40 30.31 39.30
N GLY A 121 46.13 30.72 39.31
CA GLY A 121 45.71 32.09 39.61
C GLY A 121 45.89 32.48 41.08
N THR A 122 45.81 31.53 42.01
CA THR A 122 46.03 31.79 43.45
C THR A 122 47.50 31.74 43.88
N GLY A 123 48.43 31.39 42.99
CA GLY A 123 49.85 31.26 43.29
C GLY A 123 50.63 32.59 43.33
N PHE A 124 50.04 33.70 42.86
CA PHE A 124 50.69 35.00 42.83
C PHE A 124 50.04 35.94 43.86
N PRO A 125 50.66 36.17 45.03
CA PRO A 125 50.14 37.15 45.97
C PRO A 125 50.11 38.54 45.29
N PRO A 126 49.08 39.36 45.54
CA PRO A 126 49.04 40.71 45.01
C PRO A 126 50.33 41.44 45.41
N PRO A 127 50.93 42.25 44.51
CA PRO A 127 52.14 42.99 44.84
C PRO A 127 51.86 43.85 46.08
N PRO A 128 52.82 43.94 47.02
CA PRO A 128 52.63 44.76 48.21
C PRO A 128 52.29 46.19 47.79
N PRO A 129 51.36 46.86 48.51
CA PRO A 129 51.01 48.24 48.21
C PRO A 129 52.29 49.09 48.28
N PRO A 130 52.45 50.09 47.39
CA PRO A 130 53.60 50.98 47.44
C PRO A 130 53.64 51.65 48.82
N GLU A 131 54.74 51.46 49.55
CA GLU A 131 54.97 52.15 50.83
C GLU A 131 54.96 53.67 50.55
N MET A 132 54.03 54.38 51.20
CA MET A 132 53.94 55.85 51.18
C MET A 132 54.83 56.47 52.24
#